data_AF-A0A0J9T8R4-F1
#
_entry.id   AF-A0A0J9T8R4-F1
#
_cell.length_a   1.000
_cell.length_b   1.000
_cell.length_c   1.000
_cell.angle_alpha   90.00
_cell.angle_beta   90.00
_cell.angle_gamma   90.00
#
_symmetry.space_group_name_H-M   'P 1'
#
loop_
_entity.id
_entity.type
_entity.pdbx_description
1 polymer ?
#
loop_
_entity_poly.entity_id
_entity_poly.type
_entity_poly.pdbx_seq_one_letter_code
_entity_poly.pdbx_strand_id
1 'polypeptide(L)'
;MKHINYYTFKKNPHIEKFYDEFNHGCEPVHGVSQYCSEILEEVSTNSDVKELYYKIESIKTKNDFGTNEVISSLNNYSTKGCTYLKYWLYDQIITYGFNETETEDLFNLWEKMLQNNFKLIIGQNLTCKFHILKLEDIKKIKLLFDYLLNDNFEKNEHDIYNM
;
A
#
# COMPACT_ATOMS: atom_id res chain seq x y z
N MET A 1 4.25 -23.74 13.88
CA MET A 1 5.40 -22.83 13.99
C MET A 1 5.81 -22.43 12.57
N LYS A 2 5.25 -21.32 12.06
CA LYS A 2 5.56 -20.82 10.71
C LYS A 2 6.88 -20.06 10.80
N HIS A 3 7.92 -20.53 10.12
CA HIS A 3 9.12 -19.75 9.88
C HIS A 3 8.77 -18.62 8.91
N ILE A 4 8.33 -17.47 9.45
CA ILE A 4 8.21 -16.23 8.68
C ILE A 4 9.61 -15.63 8.66
N ASN A 5 10.24 -15.67 7.49
CA ASN A 5 11.49 -14.97 7.27
C ASN A 5 11.16 -13.48 7.35
N TYR A 6 11.47 -12.84 8.47
CA TYR A 6 11.42 -11.39 8.62
C TYR A 6 12.45 -10.80 7.66
N TYR A 7 12.04 -10.49 6.44
CA TYR A 7 12.69 -9.41 5.69
C TYR A 7 12.23 -8.10 6.32
N THR A 8 12.70 -7.87 7.55
CA THR A 8 12.73 -6.56 8.18
C THR A 8 13.57 -5.70 7.27
N PHE A 9 12.88 -4.82 6.56
CA PHE A 9 13.43 -3.62 5.96
C PHE A 9 14.58 -3.07 6.81
N LYS A 10 15.83 -3.28 6.36
CA LYS A 10 17.01 -2.82 7.09
C LYS A 10 17.54 -1.60 6.33
N LYS A 11 17.10 -0.42 6.79
CA LYS A 11 17.72 0.91 6.59
C LYS A 11 17.43 1.65 5.28
N ASN A 12 16.17 2.01 5.01
CA ASN A 12 15.89 3.20 4.19
C ASN A 12 14.90 4.14 4.93
N PRO A 13 15.39 5.19 5.62
CA PRO A 13 14.55 6.05 6.44
C PRO A 13 13.46 6.80 5.65
N HIS A 14 13.54 6.81 4.31
CA HIS A 14 12.52 7.44 3.47
C HIS A 14 11.23 6.63 3.40
N ILE A 15 11.27 5.29 3.40
CA ILE A 15 10.05 4.49 3.37
C ILE A 15 9.42 4.34 4.75
N GLU A 16 10.23 4.37 5.82
CA GLU A 16 9.78 4.12 7.21
C GLU A 16 8.63 5.06 7.59
N LYS A 17 8.81 6.37 7.38
CA LYS A 17 7.76 7.36 7.63
C LYS A 17 6.45 7.09 6.87
N PHE A 18 6.55 6.55 5.65
CA PHE A 18 5.37 6.24 4.84
C PHE A 18 4.72 4.96 5.33
N TYR A 19 5.54 3.97 5.68
CA TYR A 19 5.08 2.69 6.20
C TYR A 19 4.27 2.87 7.49
N ASP A 20 4.76 3.71 8.41
CA ASP A 20 4.03 4.09 9.63
C ASP A 20 2.70 4.77 9.29
N GLU A 21 2.73 5.75 8.38
CA GLU A 21 1.52 6.47 7.96
C GLU A 21 0.49 5.58 7.24
N PHE A 22 0.94 4.62 6.44
CA PHE A 22 0.05 3.66 5.76
C PHE A 22 -0.55 2.67 6.75
N ASN A 23 0.19 2.31 7.80
CA ASN A 23 -0.32 1.48 8.89
C ASN A 23 -1.34 2.23 9.76
N HIS A 24 -1.24 3.57 9.84
CA HIS A 24 -2.30 4.41 10.39
C HIS A 24 -3.52 4.34 9.45
N GLY A 25 -4.41 3.39 9.75
CA GLY A 25 -5.68 3.22 9.05
C GLY A 25 -6.69 4.32 9.37
N CYS A 26 -7.94 3.93 9.57
CA CYS A 26 -8.99 4.84 10.01
C CYS A 26 -8.78 5.23 11.48
N GLU A 27 -8.57 6.52 11.78
CA GLU A 27 -8.59 6.97 13.17
C GLU A 27 -10.00 7.46 13.54
N PRO A 28 -10.60 6.95 14.64
CA PRO A 28 -11.80 7.56 15.18
C PRO A 28 -11.44 8.87 15.86
N VAL A 29 -11.63 10.00 15.17
CA VAL A 29 -11.56 11.31 15.78
C VAL A 29 -12.95 11.62 16.36
N HIS A 30 -13.03 11.69 17.69
CA HIS A 30 -14.29 11.91 18.42
C HIS A 30 -15.40 10.89 18.10
N GLY A 31 -15.04 9.62 17.86
CA GLY A 31 -16.01 8.55 17.59
C GLY A 31 -16.54 8.52 16.15
N VAL A 32 -16.11 9.43 15.30
CA VAL A 32 -16.31 9.37 13.84
C VAL A 32 -15.00 8.91 13.22
N SER A 33 -15.06 7.86 12.39
CA SER A 33 -13.92 7.40 11.62
C SER A 33 -13.52 8.49 10.62
N GLN A 34 -12.57 9.36 11.00
CA GLN A 34 -12.04 10.34 10.07
C GLN A 34 -11.22 9.56 9.03
N TYR A 35 -11.38 9.94 7.76
CA TYR A 35 -10.69 9.34 6.62
C TYR A 35 -11.20 7.98 6.11
N CYS A 36 -12.33 7.48 6.60
CA CYS A 36 -12.97 6.30 5.99
C CYS A 36 -14.46 6.56 5.78
N SER A 37 -15.02 5.97 4.72
CA SER A 37 -16.46 5.99 4.49
C SER A 37 -17.18 5.27 5.65
N GLU A 38 -18.51 5.38 5.72
CA GLU A 38 -19.28 4.42 6.53
C GLU A 38 -18.85 3.00 6.17
N ILE A 39 -18.50 2.21 7.18
CA ILE A 39 -18.08 0.82 7.07
C ILE A 39 -19.17 0.09 6.29
N LEU A 40 -18.92 -0.17 5.00
CA LEU A 40 -19.77 -1.04 4.22
C LEU A 40 -19.72 -2.42 4.90
N GLU A 41 -20.79 -2.80 5.60
CA GLU A 41 -20.86 -4.06 6.36
C GLU A 41 -20.64 -5.29 5.45
N GLU A 42 -20.77 -5.11 4.12
CA GLU A 42 -20.63 -6.14 3.08
C GLU A 42 -19.25 -6.24 2.41
N VAL A 43 -18.20 -5.54 2.90
CA VAL A 43 -16.88 -5.49 2.22
C VAL A 43 -16.21 -6.87 2.16
N SER A 44 -16.10 -7.57 3.28
CA SER A 44 -15.58 -8.94 3.35
C SER A 44 -15.98 -9.59 4.67
N THR A 45 -16.14 -10.91 4.67
CA THR A 45 -16.33 -11.70 5.90
C THR A 45 -15.01 -11.99 6.61
N ASN A 46 -13.86 -11.80 5.95
CA ASN A 46 -12.54 -11.93 6.55
C ASN A 46 -12.13 -10.60 7.21
N SER A 47 -11.84 -10.65 8.52
CA SER A 47 -11.47 -9.48 9.33
C SER A 47 -10.18 -8.80 8.86
N ASP A 48 -9.19 -9.59 8.43
CA ASP A 48 -7.87 -9.11 8.07
C ASP A 48 -7.89 -8.45 6.68
N VAL A 49 -8.66 -9.03 5.73
CA VAL A 49 -8.96 -8.40 4.43
C VAL A 49 -9.66 -7.06 4.66
N LYS A 50 -10.63 -7.01 5.58
CA LYS A 50 -11.36 -5.80 5.94
C LYS A 50 -10.42 -4.75 6.58
N GLU A 51 -9.54 -5.16 7.48
CA GLU A 51 -8.56 -4.27 8.10
C GLU A 51 -7.61 -3.65 7.06
N LEU A 52 -7.04 -4.46 6.17
CA LEU A 52 -6.14 -3.96 5.14
C LEU A 52 -6.87 -3.06 4.12
N TYR A 53 -8.10 -3.41 3.75
CA TYR A 53 -8.95 -2.54 2.93
C TYR A 53 -9.11 -1.14 3.54
N TYR A 54 -9.40 -1.05 4.85
CA TYR A 54 -9.55 0.24 5.52
C TYR A 54 -8.27 1.06 5.61
N LYS A 55 -7.10 0.41 5.72
CA LYS A 55 -5.82 1.12 5.64
C LYS A 55 -5.64 1.78 4.27
N ILE A 56 -5.99 1.06 3.20
CA ILE A 56 -5.92 1.57 1.83
C ILE A 56 -6.94 2.70 1.62
N GLU A 57 -8.16 2.56 2.15
CA GLU A 57 -9.18 3.61 2.10
C GLU A 57 -8.70 4.88 2.82
N SER A 58 -8.11 4.74 4.00
CA SER A 58 -7.53 5.85 4.76
C SER A 58 -6.47 6.60 3.94
N ILE A 59 -5.58 5.88 3.25
CA ILE A 59 -4.56 6.49 2.37
C ILE A 59 -5.22 7.33 1.27
N LYS A 60 -6.22 6.77 0.58
CA LYS A 60 -6.96 7.48 -0.48
C LYS A 60 -7.63 8.73 0.07
N THR A 61 -8.33 8.61 1.19
CA THR A 61 -9.11 9.71 1.75
C THR A 61 -8.23 10.80 2.34
N LYS A 62 -7.14 10.45 3.03
CA LYS A 62 -6.11 11.40 3.50
C LYS A 62 -5.54 12.21 2.34
N ASN A 63 -5.30 11.56 1.21
CA ASN A 63 -4.90 12.23 -0.03
C ASN A 63 -5.99 13.15 -0.59
N ASP A 64 -7.24 12.67 -0.68
CA ASP A 64 -8.35 13.45 -1.25
C ASP A 64 -8.63 14.73 -0.44
N PHE A 65 -8.48 14.68 0.90
CA PHE A 65 -8.58 15.86 1.75
C PHE A 65 -7.34 16.77 1.72
N GLY A 66 -6.19 16.28 1.26
CA GLY A 66 -4.93 17.03 1.22
C GLY A 66 -4.42 17.49 2.59
N THR A 67 -4.92 16.91 3.69
CA THR A 67 -4.58 17.33 5.06
C THR A 67 -3.42 16.56 5.67
N ASN A 68 -3.01 15.46 5.03
CA ASN A 68 -1.90 14.64 5.51
C ASN A 68 -0.61 14.97 4.75
N GLU A 69 0.32 15.65 5.43
CA GLU A 69 1.60 16.07 4.84
C GLU A 69 2.47 14.87 4.44
N VAL A 70 2.43 13.77 5.20
CA VAL A 70 3.21 12.57 4.91
C VAL A 70 2.73 11.95 3.59
N ILE A 71 1.44 11.65 3.45
CA ILE A 71 0.86 11.13 2.20
C ILE A 71 1.14 12.09 1.03
N SER A 72 0.92 13.40 1.22
CA SER A 72 1.17 14.40 0.18
C SER A 72 2.63 14.43 -0.26
N SER A 73 3.58 14.16 0.66
CA SER A 73 5.00 14.14 0.36
C SER A 73 5.45 12.98 -0.54
N LEU A 74 4.61 11.97 -0.80
CA LEU A 74 4.90 10.91 -1.78
C LEU A 74 5.20 11.50 -3.16
N ASN A 75 4.55 12.61 -3.52
CA ASN A 75 4.80 13.33 -4.78
C ASN A 75 6.25 13.79 -4.95
N ASN A 76 6.95 14.06 -3.84
CA ASN A 76 8.34 14.50 -3.87
C ASN A 76 9.30 13.36 -4.24
N TYR A 77 8.82 12.11 -4.21
CA TYR A 77 9.61 10.92 -4.56
C TYR A 77 9.32 10.41 -5.98
N SER A 78 8.58 11.17 -6.79
CA SER A 78 8.21 10.79 -8.16
C SER A 78 7.63 9.36 -8.18
N THR A 79 7.95 8.55 -9.19
CA THR A 79 7.51 7.16 -9.33
C THR A 79 7.89 6.26 -8.14
N LYS A 80 8.95 6.60 -7.37
CA LYS A 80 9.32 5.84 -6.17
C LYS A 80 8.23 5.87 -5.09
N GLY A 81 7.43 6.94 -5.02
CA GLY A 81 6.30 7.02 -4.09
C GLY A 81 5.29 5.88 -4.34
N CYS A 82 5.02 5.55 -5.61
CA CYS A 82 4.19 4.40 -5.95
C CYS A 82 4.86 3.07 -5.62
N THR A 83 6.18 2.95 -5.79
CA THR A 83 6.94 1.77 -5.37
C THR A 83 6.80 1.53 -3.87
N TYR A 84 6.88 2.58 -3.05
CA TYR A 84 6.72 2.47 -1.60
C TYR A 84 5.32 1.99 -1.21
N LEU A 85 4.26 2.52 -1.83
CA LEU A 85 2.90 2.09 -1.59
C LEU A 85 2.65 0.64 -2.03
N LYS A 86 3.12 0.24 -3.23
CA LYS A 86 3.05 -1.15 -3.70
C LYS A 86 3.81 -2.10 -2.77
N TYR A 87 5.02 -1.72 -2.36
CA TYR A 87 5.85 -2.50 -1.44
C TYR A 87 5.14 -2.74 -0.11
N TRP A 88 4.63 -1.67 0.52
CA TRP A 88 3.88 -1.77 1.78
C TRP A 88 2.69 -2.72 1.64
N LEU A 89 1.86 -2.55 0.61
CA LEU A 89 0.70 -3.40 0.40
C LEU A 89 1.09 -4.89 0.29
N TYR A 90 2.08 -5.21 -0.53
CA TYR A 90 2.50 -6.60 -0.75
C TYR A 90 3.08 -7.21 0.52
N ASP A 91 3.79 -6.41 1.31
CA ASP A 91 4.28 -6.81 2.62
C ASP A 91 3.13 -7.11 3.60
N GLN A 92 2.07 -6.27 3.60
CA GLN A 92 0.88 -6.51 4.42
C GLN A 92 0.14 -7.80 4.00
N ILE A 93 -0.12 -8.01 2.70
CA ILE A 93 -0.75 -9.23 2.18
C ILE A 93 0.00 -10.49 2.64
N ILE A 94 1.33 -10.46 2.57
CA ILE A 94 2.18 -11.58 2.99
C ILE A 94 2.17 -11.73 4.52
N THR A 95 2.19 -10.63 5.26
CA THR A 95 2.24 -10.61 6.74
C THR A 95 0.95 -11.11 7.36
N TYR A 96 -0.22 -10.68 6.86
CA TYR A 96 -1.51 -11.25 7.25
C TYR A 96 -1.66 -12.71 6.81
N GLY A 97 -0.85 -13.16 5.85
CA GLY A 97 -0.81 -14.55 5.41
C GLY A 97 -2.00 -14.92 4.53
N PHE A 98 -2.47 -13.98 3.71
CA PHE A 98 -3.60 -14.19 2.81
C PHE A 98 -3.36 -15.36 1.86
N ASN A 99 -4.43 -16.08 1.57
CA ASN A 99 -4.49 -17.04 0.47
C ASN A 99 -4.91 -16.35 -0.85
N GLU A 100 -5.03 -17.13 -1.93
CA GLU A 100 -5.37 -16.58 -3.25
C GLU A 100 -6.74 -15.88 -3.26
N THR A 101 -7.74 -16.49 -2.63
CA THR A 101 -9.11 -15.93 -2.54
C THR A 101 -9.13 -14.63 -1.75
N GLU A 102 -8.49 -14.58 -0.58
CA GLU A 102 -8.41 -13.37 0.23
C GLU A 102 -7.64 -12.25 -0.47
N THR A 103 -6.61 -12.60 -1.23
CA THR A 103 -5.83 -11.67 -2.04
C THR A 103 -6.68 -11.10 -3.18
N GLU A 104 -7.40 -11.95 -3.91
CA GLU A 104 -8.31 -11.56 -4.98
C GLU A 104 -9.44 -10.67 -4.46
N ASP A 105 -10.04 -11.04 -3.31
CA ASP A 105 -11.06 -10.24 -2.64
C ASP A 105 -10.56 -8.84 -2.31
N LEU A 106 -9.35 -8.71 -1.73
CA LEU A 106 -8.74 -7.41 -1.45
C LEU A 106 -8.57 -6.57 -2.73
N PHE A 107 -7.99 -7.13 -3.79
CA PHE A 107 -7.79 -6.38 -5.04
C PHE A 107 -9.12 -5.96 -5.67
N ASN A 108 -10.14 -6.82 -5.65
CA ASN A 108 -11.46 -6.50 -6.17
C ASN A 108 -12.12 -5.35 -5.40
N LEU A 109 -12.01 -5.35 -4.07
CA LEU A 109 -12.51 -4.25 -3.23
C LEU A 109 -11.76 -2.95 -3.50
N TRP A 110 -10.44 -3.03 -3.64
CA TRP A 110 -9.63 -1.86 -3.90
C TRP A 110 -9.85 -1.28 -5.30
N GLU A 111 -10.00 -2.11 -6.32
CA GLU A 111 -10.34 -1.68 -7.68
C GLU A 111 -11.66 -0.91 -7.69
N LYS A 112 -12.70 -1.46 -7.02
CA LYS A 112 -14.00 -0.79 -6.85
C LYS A 112 -13.88 0.54 -6.12
N MET A 113 -12.98 0.66 -5.16
CA MET A 113 -12.76 1.91 -4.41
C MET A 113 -12.04 2.98 -5.24
N LEU A 114 -11.10 2.60 -6.11
CA LEU A 114 -10.30 3.55 -6.87
C LEU A 114 -11.00 4.11 -8.12
N GLN A 115 -12.06 3.47 -8.62
CA GLN A 115 -13.00 3.91 -9.68
C GLN A 115 -12.38 4.53 -10.97
N ASN A 116 -11.06 4.45 -11.19
CA ASN A 116 -10.31 5.14 -12.24
C ASN A 116 -9.35 4.22 -13.01
N ASN A 117 -9.81 3.02 -13.41
CA ASN A 117 -8.96 1.97 -13.99
C ASN A 117 -7.84 1.52 -13.04
N PHE A 118 -8.21 1.33 -11.77
CA PHE A 118 -7.32 0.90 -10.71
C PHE A 118 -6.10 1.82 -10.47
N LYS A 119 -6.37 3.14 -10.38
CA LYS A 119 -5.33 4.16 -10.19
C LYS A 119 -5.59 4.99 -8.94
N LEU A 120 -4.55 5.24 -8.17
CA LEU A 120 -4.54 6.25 -7.11
C LEU A 120 -3.74 7.46 -7.59
N ILE A 121 -4.39 8.63 -7.60
CA ILE A 121 -3.74 9.90 -7.96
C ILE A 121 -3.41 10.62 -6.67
N ILE A 122 -2.13 10.86 -6.42
CA ILE A 122 -1.64 11.56 -5.23
C ILE A 122 -1.25 12.98 -5.63
N GLY A 123 -1.84 13.98 -4.97
CA GLY A 123 -1.77 15.39 -5.37
C GLY A 123 -1.95 15.62 -6.88
N GLN A 124 -1.10 16.44 -7.51
CA GLN A 124 -1.28 16.82 -8.92
C GLN A 124 -0.54 15.94 -9.93
N ASN A 125 0.54 15.25 -9.53
CA ASN A 125 1.52 14.72 -10.48
C ASN A 125 1.85 13.23 -10.33
N LEU A 126 1.47 12.58 -9.23
CA LEU A 126 1.77 11.16 -9.04
C LEU A 126 0.54 10.31 -9.33
N THR A 127 0.62 9.44 -10.34
CA THR A 127 -0.43 8.47 -10.64
C THR A 127 0.11 7.07 -10.44
N CYS A 128 -0.31 6.41 -9.36
CA CYS A 128 0.02 5.03 -9.07
C CYS A 128 -1.01 4.11 -9.74
N LYS A 129 -0.56 3.31 -10.71
CA LYS A 129 -1.39 2.28 -11.34
C LYS A 129 -1.17 0.95 -10.63
N PHE A 130 -2.26 0.25 -10.36
CA PHE A 130 -2.26 -1.08 -9.79
C PHE A 130 -2.80 -2.08 -10.79
N HIS A 131 -2.41 -3.33 -10.58
CA HIS A 131 -2.87 -4.49 -11.33
C HIS A 131 -3.30 -5.55 -10.33
N ILE A 132 -4.33 -6.30 -10.69
CA ILE A 132 -4.70 -7.51 -9.95
C ILE A 132 -3.57 -8.52 -10.16
N LEU A 133 -2.98 -8.99 -9.06
CA LEU A 133 -1.85 -9.91 -9.07
C LEU A 133 -2.21 -11.19 -8.31
N LYS A 134 -1.69 -12.31 -8.79
CA LYS A 134 -1.73 -13.57 -8.05
C LYS A 134 -0.80 -13.50 -6.85
N LEU A 135 -1.10 -14.25 -5.78
CA LEU A 135 -0.28 -14.23 -4.57
C LEU A 135 1.17 -14.63 -4.83
N GLU A 136 1.41 -15.55 -5.77
CA GLU A 136 2.76 -15.95 -6.16
C GLU A 136 3.55 -14.79 -6.79
N ASP A 137 2.90 -13.98 -7.63
CA ASP A 137 3.52 -12.82 -8.27
C ASP A 137 3.82 -11.72 -7.25
N ILE A 138 2.91 -11.49 -6.28
CA ILE A 138 3.12 -10.59 -5.15
C ILE A 138 4.38 -10.98 -4.38
N LYS A 139 4.54 -12.26 -4.06
CA LYS A 139 5.73 -12.77 -3.35
C LYS A 139 7.01 -12.54 -4.15
N LYS A 140 6.99 -12.79 -5.46
CA LYS A 140 8.14 -12.55 -6.35
C LYS A 140 8.51 -11.07 -6.43
N ILE A 141 7.51 -10.20 -6.63
CA ILE A 141 7.71 -8.75 -6.72
C ILE A 141 8.19 -8.19 -5.38
N LYS A 142 7.64 -8.68 -4.26
CA LYS A 142 8.10 -8.28 -2.92
C LYS A 142 9.57 -8.62 -2.72
N LEU A 143 10.00 -9.83 -3.08
CA LEU A 143 11.42 -10.22 -3.02
C LEU A 143 12.31 -9.32 -3.90
N LEU A 144 11.84 -8.93 -5.08
CA LEU A 144 12.54 -7.98 -5.94
C LEU A 144 12.64 -6.60 -5.28
N PHE A 145 11.56 -6.09 -4.68
CA PHE A 145 11.61 -4.83 -3.94
C PHE A 145 12.50 -4.92 -2.70
N ASP A 146 12.49 -6.04 -1.96
CA ASP A 146 13.40 -6.28 -0.85
C ASP A 146 14.85 -6.19 -1.30
N TYR A 147 15.16 -6.73 -2.47
CA TYR A 147 16.48 -6.58 -3.09
C TYR A 147 16.75 -5.11 -3.44
N LEU A 148 15.88 -4.46 -4.23
CA LEU A 148 16.11 -3.11 -4.76
C LEU A 148 16.10 -1.99 -3.71
N LEU A 149 15.32 -2.13 -2.64
CA LEU A 149 15.19 -1.11 -1.58
C LEU A 149 16.25 -1.26 -0.48
N ASN A 150 16.83 -2.46 -0.33
CA ASN A 150 17.93 -2.70 0.61
C ASN A 150 19.31 -2.65 -0.07
N ASP A 151 19.42 -2.94 -1.37
CA ASP A 151 20.65 -2.64 -2.11
C ASP A 151 20.70 -1.14 -2.39
N ASN A 152 21.68 -0.47 -1.80
CA ASN A 152 22.10 0.87 -2.18
C ASN A 152 22.62 0.84 -3.63
N PHE A 153 21.72 0.85 -4.62
CA PHE A 153 22.07 1.24 -5.99
C PHE A 153 22.31 2.75 -6.01
N GLU A 154 23.39 3.20 -5.36
CA GLU A 154 23.96 4.54 -5.55
C GLU A 154 24.44 4.78 -7.00
N LYS A 155 24.07 3.94 -7.97
CA LYS A 155 24.66 3.99 -9.30
C LYS A 155 23.77 3.99 -10.52
N ASN A 156 22.44 3.79 -10.47
CA ASN A 156 21.58 4.03 -11.66
C ASN A 156 20.10 4.11 -11.26
N GLU A 157 19.63 5.29 -10.84
CA GLU A 157 18.23 5.52 -10.46
C GLU A 157 17.23 5.52 -11.64
N HIS A 158 17.68 5.49 -12.89
CA HIS A 158 16.82 5.81 -14.04
C HIS A 158 16.02 4.63 -14.63
N ASP A 159 16.44 3.37 -14.41
CA ASP A 159 15.86 2.22 -15.12
C ASP A 159 14.87 1.38 -14.31
N ILE A 160 14.85 1.51 -12.97
CA ILE A 160 14.11 0.60 -12.07
C ILE A 160 12.65 1.04 -11.84
N TYR A 161 12.35 2.34 -11.93
CA TYR A 161 11.08 2.89 -11.41
C TYR A 161 9.97 3.07 -12.46
N ASN A 162 10.07 2.40 -13.60
CA ASN A 162 9.08 2.41 -14.69
C ASN A 162 8.29 1.09 -14.83
N MET A 163 8.34 0.20 -13.84
CA MET A 163 7.53 -1.03 -13.73
C MET A 163 6.19 -0.80 -13.00
#